data_AF-A0A938I5P9-F1
#
_entry.id   AF-A0A938I5P9-F1
#
_cell.length_a   1.000
_cell.length_b   1.000
_cell.length_c   1.000
_cell.angle_alpha   90.00
_cell.angle_beta   90.00
_cell.angle_gamma   90.00
#
_symmetry.space_group_name_H-M   'P 1'
#
loop_
_entity.id
_entity.type
_entity.pdbx_description
1 polymer ?
#
loop_
_entity_poly.entity_id
_entity_poly.type
_entity_poly.pdbx_seq_one_letter_code
_entity_poly.pdbx_strand_id
1 'polypeptide(L)'
;MNLEQHHLREITRRHFLANTGVGLGSIGLASLLAKDSLLAAPATSSSGDSARVTNPMAPRDGHFPAKAKQVIHLFMAGGPSQLELFTPKPKLIEMSGQVIPESFVAGKRFAFLKKDATLLGSVRKFRQWGECGATISECMPHLGSIADDVTFIRSMKTEVFNHGPAKLYMNTGFERFSGRPAMGAWVTYGIGSEAGSLPGFVVMHSGPRGPRGGTPLWASGFLPTTYQGVPLLNGAEPILNLSNPAGVSDERQGDFVSTVKDLNAERLKLVGDPEIATRIAAYEMAYRMQTSAPELINFRDETKETLEMYGLKDPSKPSYARNCLLARRLIERGVRFVQLYHTDWDHHGNPGTDLGKALDDRCAETDQASAALVKDLKQRGLLNDTLVLWGGEFGRTPQGEPRDKLPGRDHHLEAFTMWMAGAGVKPGISIGQTDEIGYYITEDQVHVHDLQATILHLLGLDHKRLTFRFQGRDYRLTDVGGNVVQKVLA
;
A
#
# COMPACT_ATOMS: atom_id res chain seq x y z
N MET A 1 -75.79 3.65 -9.47
CA MET A 1 -74.41 3.15 -9.58
C MET A 1 -73.62 3.77 -8.43
N ASN A 2 -73.14 2.98 -7.48
CA ASN A 2 -72.53 3.48 -6.24
C ASN A 2 -71.08 3.96 -6.51
N LEU A 3 -70.84 5.27 -6.40
CA LEU A 3 -69.52 5.89 -6.62
C LEU A 3 -68.46 5.36 -5.65
N GLU A 4 -68.86 4.98 -4.45
CA GLU A 4 -68.00 4.41 -3.41
C GLU A 4 -67.50 3.01 -3.80
N GLN A 5 -68.36 2.19 -4.41
CA GLN A 5 -67.96 0.88 -4.96
C GLN A 5 -67.02 1.02 -6.17
N HIS A 6 -67.16 2.09 -6.96
CA HIS A 6 -66.26 2.36 -8.07
C HIS A 6 -64.87 2.78 -7.58
N HIS A 7 -64.81 3.65 -6.57
CA HIS A 7 -63.57 4.08 -5.94
C HIS A 7 -62.85 2.92 -5.25
N LEU A 8 -63.58 2.08 -4.50
CA LEU A 8 -63.04 0.87 -3.89
C LEU A 8 -62.55 -0.15 -4.92
N ARG A 9 -63.20 -0.27 -6.08
CA ARG A 9 -62.73 -1.09 -7.22
C ARG A 9 -61.46 -0.54 -7.89
N GLU A 10 -61.33 0.78 -8.00
CA GLU A 10 -60.11 1.41 -8.52
C GLU A 10 -58.93 1.23 -7.57
N ILE A 11 -59.15 1.41 -6.27
CA ILE A 11 -58.14 1.18 -5.24
C ILE A 11 -57.74 -0.29 -5.25
N THR A 12 -58.68 -1.24 -5.23
CA THR A 12 -58.35 -2.68 -5.27
C THR A 12 -57.69 -3.10 -6.57
N ARG A 13 -58.01 -2.53 -7.74
CA ARG A 13 -57.27 -2.79 -8.99
C ARG A 13 -55.84 -2.25 -8.93
N ARG A 14 -55.61 -1.03 -8.45
CA ARG A 14 -54.26 -0.47 -8.31
C ARG A 14 -53.45 -1.22 -7.27
N HIS A 15 -54.07 -1.59 -6.15
CA HIS A 15 -53.42 -2.36 -5.09
C HIS A 15 -53.10 -3.80 -5.54
N PHE A 16 -53.99 -4.43 -6.31
CA PHE A 16 -53.77 -5.75 -6.90
C PHE A 16 -52.61 -5.73 -7.90
N LEU A 17 -52.56 -4.74 -8.79
CA LEU A 17 -51.48 -4.58 -9.78
C LEU A 17 -50.14 -4.14 -9.16
N ALA A 18 -50.16 -3.47 -8.00
CA ALA A 18 -48.96 -3.04 -7.30
C ALA A 18 -48.36 -4.12 -6.39
N ASN A 19 -49.19 -4.94 -5.74
CA ASN A 19 -48.76 -5.79 -4.61
C ASN A 19 -48.97 -7.30 -4.80
N THR A 20 -49.45 -7.78 -5.95
CA THR A 20 -49.33 -9.21 -6.29
C THR A 20 -48.05 -9.45 -7.10
N GLY A 21 -47.16 -10.28 -6.54
CA GLY A 21 -45.74 -10.36 -6.91
C GLY A 21 -45.49 -10.66 -8.39
N VAL A 22 -44.75 -9.77 -9.05
CA VAL A 22 -44.17 -9.91 -10.42
C VAL A 22 -45.22 -10.20 -11.51
N GLY A 23 -45.85 -9.17 -12.10
CA GLY A 23 -46.80 -9.42 -13.20
C GLY A 23 -47.13 -8.20 -14.08
N LEU A 24 -46.66 -8.23 -15.33
CA LEU A 24 -47.05 -7.39 -16.49
C LEU A 24 -46.74 -5.88 -16.45
N GLY A 25 -47.05 -5.13 -15.38
CA GLY A 25 -46.84 -3.67 -15.35
C GLY A 25 -45.36 -3.27 -15.42
N SER A 26 -44.52 -3.95 -14.64
CA SER A 26 -43.07 -3.82 -14.67
C SER A 26 -42.44 -4.37 -15.96
N ILE A 27 -43.04 -5.38 -16.59
CA ILE A 27 -42.62 -5.89 -17.91
C ILE A 27 -42.93 -4.84 -19.00
N GLY A 28 -44.10 -4.20 -18.94
CA GLY A 28 -44.47 -3.09 -19.82
C GLY A 28 -43.54 -1.89 -19.67
N LEU A 29 -43.25 -1.48 -18.43
CA LEU A 29 -42.31 -0.40 -18.16
C LEU A 29 -40.89 -0.76 -18.62
N ALA A 30 -40.39 -1.97 -18.33
CA ALA A 30 -39.10 -2.44 -18.80
C ALA A 30 -39.04 -2.48 -20.34
N SER A 31 -40.11 -2.92 -21.00
CA SER A 31 -40.18 -2.93 -22.47
C SER A 31 -40.18 -1.52 -23.06
N LEU A 32 -40.83 -0.54 -22.42
CA LEU A 32 -40.82 0.86 -22.87
C LEU A 32 -39.44 1.50 -22.65
N LEU A 33 -38.85 1.30 -21.46
CA LEU A 33 -37.51 1.78 -21.14
C LEU A 33 -36.42 1.13 -22.03
N ALA A 34 -36.58 -0.14 -22.41
CA ALA A 34 -35.70 -0.81 -23.37
C ALA A 34 -35.80 -0.19 -24.77
N LYS A 35 -37.02 0.14 -25.20
CA LYS A 35 -37.29 0.77 -26.50
C LYS A 35 -36.70 2.18 -26.57
N ASP A 36 -36.73 2.90 -25.45
CA ASP A 36 -36.21 4.26 -25.32
C ASP A 36 -34.70 4.29 -24.97
N SER A 37 -34.03 3.13 -24.91
CA SER A 37 -32.59 2.99 -24.52
C SER A 37 -32.25 3.59 -23.15
N LEU A 38 -33.23 3.64 -22.24
CA LEU A 38 -33.07 4.18 -20.87
C LEU A 38 -32.76 3.09 -19.83
N LEU A 39 -32.78 1.81 -20.21
CA LEU A 39 -32.24 0.75 -19.38
C LEU A 39 -30.71 0.79 -19.43
N ALA A 40 -30.08 0.84 -18.26
CA ALA A 40 -28.65 0.62 -18.14
C ALA A 40 -28.30 -0.71 -18.82
N ALA A 41 -27.35 -0.70 -19.76
CA ALA A 41 -26.87 -1.92 -20.38
C ALA A 41 -26.52 -2.93 -19.28
N PRO A 42 -27.03 -4.18 -19.35
CA PRO A 42 -26.64 -5.17 -18.37
C PRO A 42 -25.13 -5.32 -18.46
N ALA A 43 -24.43 -4.96 -17.38
CA ALA A 43 -23.08 -5.43 -17.17
C ALA A 43 -23.16 -6.94 -17.36
N THR A 44 -22.42 -7.45 -18.35
CA THR A 44 -22.33 -8.88 -18.64
C THR A 44 -22.00 -9.60 -17.34
N SER A 45 -23.01 -10.24 -16.75
CA SER A 45 -22.91 -11.03 -15.54
C SER A 45 -22.15 -12.31 -15.88
N SER A 46 -20.82 -12.21 -15.83
CA SER A 46 -20.02 -13.40 -15.58
C SER A 46 -20.40 -13.93 -14.20
N SER A 47 -20.33 -15.25 -14.04
CA SER A 47 -20.61 -16.02 -12.82
C SER A 47 -19.88 -15.55 -11.53
N GLY A 48 -19.08 -14.49 -11.58
CA GLY A 48 -18.37 -13.89 -10.45
C GLY A 48 -19.17 -12.86 -9.63
N ASP A 49 -20.25 -12.27 -10.15
CA ASP A 49 -20.97 -11.21 -9.42
C ASP A 49 -21.82 -11.73 -8.26
N SER A 50 -22.31 -12.96 -8.30
CA SER A 50 -22.99 -13.58 -7.13
C SER A 50 -22.03 -13.80 -5.95
N ALA A 51 -20.76 -14.12 -6.23
CA ALA A 51 -19.74 -14.33 -5.19
C ALA A 51 -19.28 -13.01 -4.55
N ARG A 52 -19.30 -11.90 -5.31
CA ARG A 52 -19.02 -10.54 -4.79
C ARG A 52 -20.04 -10.08 -3.76
N VAL A 53 -21.30 -10.49 -3.89
CA VAL A 53 -22.36 -10.15 -2.93
C VAL A 53 -22.20 -10.94 -1.62
N THR A 54 -21.70 -12.18 -1.68
CA THR A 54 -21.59 -13.05 -0.48
C THR A 54 -20.25 -12.94 0.25
N ASN A 55 -19.14 -12.73 -0.47
CA ASN A 55 -17.82 -12.48 0.12
C ASN A 55 -17.01 -11.51 -0.76
N PRO A 56 -17.03 -10.19 -0.44
CA PRO A 56 -16.27 -9.20 -1.19
C PRO A 56 -14.75 -9.41 -1.19
N MET A 57 -14.20 -10.27 -0.34
CA MET A 57 -12.76 -10.56 -0.26
C MET A 57 -12.34 -11.88 -0.92
N ALA A 58 -13.29 -12.66 -1.47
CA ALA A 58 -12.96 -13.90 -2.15
C ALA A 58 -11.94 -13.68 -3.30
N PRO A 59 -10.94 -14.57 -3.47
CA PRO A 59 -9.97 -14.49 -4.56
C PRO A 59 -10.64 -14.41 -5.94
N ARG A 60 -10.01 -13.66 -6.85
CA ARG A 60 -10.47 -13.51 -8.23
C ARG A 60 -9.29 -13.50 -9.18
N ASP A 61 -9.53 -13.96 -10.40
CA ASP A 61 -8.57 -13.82 -11.48
C ASP A 61 -8.38 -12.34 -11.85
N GLY A 62 -7.14 -12.00 -12.21
CA GLY A 62 -6.80 -10.69 -12.76
C GLY A 62 -7.31 -10.52 -14.20
N HIS A 63 -6.97 -9.38 -14.79
CA HIS A 63 -7.23 -9.10 -16.19
C HIS A 63 -6.35 -9.93 -17.16
N PHE A 64 -5.22 -10.45 -16.66
CA PHE A 64 -4.27 -11.31 -17.37
C PHE A 64 -3.42 -12.10 -16.36
N PRO A 65 -2.61 -13.11 -16.79
CA PRO A 65 -1.81 -13.91 -15.87
C PRO A 65 -0.88 -13.07 -15.01
N ALA A 66 -0.98 -13.23 -13.69
CA ALA A 66 -0.18 -12.49 -12.73
C ALA A 66 1.24 -13.08 -12.61
N LYS A 67 2.22 -12.21 -12.35
CA LYS A 67 3.59 -12.57 -11.95
C LYS A 67 3.78 -12.49 -10.43
N ALA A 68 2.99 -11.68 -9.76
CA ALA A 68 2.92 -11.53 -8.32
C ALA A 68 1.55 -11.98 -7.82
N LYS A 69 1.53 -12.70 -6.70
CA LYS A 69 0.32 -12.96 -5.92
C LYS A 69 0.17 -11.95 -4.81
N GLN A 70 1.24 -11.55 -4.13
CA GLN A 70 1.16 -10.64 -2.99
C GLN A 70 2.19 -9.51 -3.06
N VAL A 71 1.97 -8.47 -2.25
CA VAL A 71 2.89 -7.33 -2.11
C VAL A 71 3.26 -7.10 -0.65
N ILE A 72 4.55 -6.94 -0.37
CA ILE A 72 5.06 -6.32 0.85
C ILE A 72 5.64 -4.95 0.51
N HIS A 73 5.06 -3.89 1.07
CA HIS A 73 5.53 -2.51 0.88
C HIS A 73 6.19 -2.00 2.16
N LEU A 74 7.53 -1.97 2.17
CA LEU A 74 8.39 -1.42 3.21
C LEU A 74 8.53 0.10 2.99
N PHE A 75 7.71 0.88 3.69
CA PHE A 75 7.64 2.33 3.53
C PHE A 75 8.50 3.05 4.57
N MET A 76 9.64 3.57 4.12
CA MET A 76 10.54 4.42 4.90
C MET A 76 10.00 5.86 4.93
N ALA A 77 9.13 6.12 5.91
CA ALA A 77 8.37 7.35 6.02
C ALA A 77 9.27 8.53 6.40
N GLY A 78 9.50 9.41 5.42
CA GLY A 78 10.38 10.55 5.56
C GLY A 78 11.34 10.72 4.40
N GLY A 79 11.21 10.05 3.26
CA GLY A 79 12.08 10.26 2.09
C GLY A 79 13.57 9.98 2.35
N PRO A 80 13.99 8.70 2.35
CA PRO A 80 15.38 8.30 2.51
C PRO A 80 16.29 9.01 1.52
N SER A 81 17.46 9.45 1.99
CA SER A 81 18.37 10.15 1.10
C SER A 81 19.05 9.20 0.11
N GLN A 82 18.70 9.31 -1.16
CA GLN A 82 19.32 8.58 -2.25
C GLN A 82 20.82 8.88 -2.38
N LEU A 83 21.26 10.07 -1.95
CA LEU A 83 22.64 10.54 -2.01
C LEU A 83 23.53 9.93 -0.94
N GLU A 84 22.97 9.58 0.22
CA GLU A 84 23.70 8.89 1.30
C GLU A 84 23.64 7.36 1.17
N LEU A 85 22.65 6.82 0.44
CA LEU A 85 22.38 5.38 0.43
C LEU A 85 22.76 4.68 -0.88
N PHE A 86 22.45 5.26 -2.04
CA PHE A 86 22.42 4.52 -3.32
C PHE A 86 23.14 5.20 -4.48
N THR A 87 23.37 6.51 -4.39
CA THR A 87 23.76 7.32 -5.55
C THR A 87 24.94 8.22 -5.19
N PRO A 88 26.17 7.69 -5.15
CA PRO A 88 27.35 8.52 -4.93
C PRO A 88 27.51 9.51 -6.09
N LYS A 89 27.77 10.77 -5.77
CA LYS A 89 27.96 11.87 -6.73
C LYS A 89 29.31 12.54 -6.48
N PRO A 90 30.39 12.11 -7.17
CA PRO A 90 31.73 12.68 -6.99
C PRO A 90 31.75 14.20 -7.22
N LYS A 91 31.00 14.70 -8.21
CA LYS A 91 30.91 16.14 -8.46
C LYS A 91 30.24 16.90 -7.33
N LEU A 92 29.20 16.33 -6.73
CA LEU A 92 28.56 16.90 -5.53
C LEU A 92 29.54 17.01 -4.35
N ILE A 93 30.43 16.02 -4.19
CA ILE A 93 31.47 16.03 -3.15
C ILE A 93 32.51 17.13 -3.43
N GLU A 94 32.99 17.23 -4.67
CA GLU A 94 33.94 18.27 -5.10
C GLU A 94 33.37 19.69 -4.88
N MET A 95 32.08 19.88 -5.16
CA MET A 95 31.39 21.17 -5.04
C MET A 95 30.81 21.42 -3.65
N SER A 96 31.08 20.55 -2.66
CA SER A 96 30.51 20.69 -1.33
C SER A 96 30.90 22.04 -0.70
N GLY A 97 29.91 22.74 -0.14
CA GLY A 97 30.07 24.08 0.42
C GLY A 97 29.97 25.23 -0.60
N GLN A 98 29.93 24.95 -1.90
CA GLN A 98 29.69 25.96 -2.93
C GLN A 98 28.18 26.21 -3.09
N VAL A 99 27.80 27.44 -3.47
CA VAL A 99 26.40 27.76 -3.80
C VAL A 99 25.97 26.96 -5.02
N ILE A 100 24.76 26.39 -4.99
CA ILE A 100 24.25 25.66 -6.15
C ILE A 100 24.17 26.58 -7.39
N PRO A 101 24.61 26.12 -8.58
CA PRO A 101 24.52 26.95 -9.78
C PRO A 101 23.09 27.36 -10.10
N GLU A 102 22.89 28.61 -10.51
CA GLU A 102 21.57 29.19 -10.76
C GLU A 102 20.76 28.39 -11.80
N SER A 103 21.44 27.75 -12.77
CA SER A 103 20.82 26.90 -13.79
C SER A 103 19.97 25.76 -13.21
N PHE A 104 20.28 25.26 -12.01
CA PHE A 104 19.50 24.20 -11.37
C PHE A 104 18.25 24.72 -10.66
N VAL A 105 18.27 25.98 -10.20
CA VAL A 105 17.29 26.54 -9.26
C VAL A 105 16.47 27.69 -9.85
N ALA A 106 16.79 28.13 -11.07
CA ALA A 106 16.08 29.19 -11.77
C ALA A 106 14.58 28.91 -11.85
N GLY A 107 13.75 29.88 -11.44
CA GLY A 107 12.29 29.77 -11.45
C GLY A 107 11.68 28.85 -10.39
N LYS A 108 12.49 28.25 -9.50
CA LYS A 108 12.01 27.34 -8.46
C LYS A 108 11.69 28.06 -7.16
N ARG A 109 10.64 27.59 -6.50
CA ARG A 109 10.29 28.00 -5.14
C ARG A 109 10.55 26.84 -4.18
N PHE A 110 11.54 27.01 -3.32
CA PHE A 110 11.82 26.07 -2.24
C PHE A 110 10.96 26.40 -1.02
N ALA A 111 10.57 25.37 -0.27
CA ALA A 111 9.81 25.53 0.96
C ALA A 111 10.71 25.95 2.12
N PHE A 112 11.90 25.34 2.25
CA PHE A 112 12.79 25.56 3.39
C PHE A 112 14.20 26.03 2.98
N LEU A 113 14.68 25.68 1.77
CA LEU A 113 15.97 26.18 1.28
C LEU A 113 15.97 27.67 0.95
N LYS A 114 17.07 28.34 1.32
CA LYS A 114 17.39 29.70 0.88
C LYS A 114 17.97 29.69 -0.53
N LYS A 115 17.93 30.85 -1.22
CA LYS A 115 18.48 30.99 -2.58
C LYS A 115 19.98 30.72 -2.66
N ASP A 116 20.71 31.01 -1.59
CA ASP A 116 22.16 30.83 -1.44
C ASP A 116 22.52 29.50 -0.76
N ALA A 117 21.59 28.54 -0.70
CA ALA A 117 21.87 27.23 -0.13
C ALA A 117 23.04 26.55 -0.83
N THR A 118 23.97 26.01 -0.04
CA THR A 118 25.19 25.38 -0.53
C THR A 118 24.98 23.89 -0.76
N LEU A 119 25.73 23.35 -1.71
CA LEU A 119 25.78 21.93 -2.01
C LEU A 119 26.36 21.16 -0.82
N LEU A 120 25.81 19.98 -0.55
CA LEU A 120 26.26 19.09 0.52
C LEU A 120 26.73 17.77 -0.09
N GLY A 121 28.05 17.59 -0.15
CA GLY A 121 28.68 16.31 -0.49
C GLY A 121 28.38 15.24 0.55
N SER A 122 28.07 14.02 0.11
CA SER A 122 27.93 12.91 1.05
C SER A 122 29.29 12.52 1.63
N VAL A 123 29.34 12.27 2.94
CA VAL A 123 30.54 11.79 3.64
C VAL A 123 30.61 10.27 3.74
N ARG A 124 29.59 9.58 3.22
CA ARG A 124 29.46 8.12 3.30
C ARG A 124 30.40 7.44 2.32
N LYS A 125 30.89 6.26 2.69
CA LYS A 125 31.64 5.40 1.80
C LYS A 125 30.69 4.50 1.02
N PHE A 126 31.02 4.28 -0.24
CA PHE A 126 30.25 3.43 -1.14
C PHE A 126 31.15 2.32 -1.68
N ARG A 127 30.56 1.16 -1.91
CA ARG A 127 31.21 0.07 -2.64
C ARG A 127 30.23 -0.57 -3.60
N GLN A 128 30.77 -1.24 -4.61
CA GLN A 128 29.98 -2.10 -5.48
C GLN A 128 29.71 -3.44 -4.80
N TRP A 129 28.51 -3.96 -5.06
CA TRP A 129 28.01 -5.19 -4.47
C TRP A 129 27.43 -6.10 -5.54
N GLY A 130 27.50 -7.39 -5.26
CA GLY A 130 26.98 -8.43 -6.16
C GLY A 130 27.72 -8.50 -7.49
N GLU A 131 27.24 -9.38 -8.35
CA GLU A 131 27.66 -9.47 -9.75
C GLU A 131 27.10 -8.32 -10.59
N CYS A 132 25.95 -7.76 -10.19
CA CYS A 132 25.34 -6.59 -10.84
C CYS A 132 26.13 -5.29 -10.64
N GLY A 133 27.09 -5.27 -9.72
CA GLY A 133 27.94 -4.11 -9.45
C GLY A 133 27.16 -2.92 -8.86
N ALA A 134 26.03 -3.17 -8.20
CA ALA A 134 25.22 -2.11 -7.60
C ALA A 134 26.02 -1.36 -6.53
N THR A 135 26.14 -0.05 -6.69
CA THR A 135 26.81 0.81 -5.70
C THR A 135 25.90 1.14 -4.54
N ILE A 136 26.27 0.71 -3.33
CA ILE A 136 25.47 0.89 -2.10
C ILE A 136 26.40 1.39 -0.98
N SER A 137 25.86 2.27 -0.14
CA SER A 137 26.53 2.88 1.00
C SER A 137 26.91 1.87 2.08
N GLU A 138 27.94 2.19 2.86
CA GLU A 138 28.33 1.46 4.08
C GLU A 138 27.22 1.41 5.15
N CYS A 139 26.21 2.28 5.04
CA CYS A 139 25.03 2.28 5.92
C CYS A 139 24.10 1.07 5.69
N MET A 140 24.12 0.43 4.50
CA MET A 140 23.19 -0.64 4.12
C MET A 140 23.92 -1.94 3.71
N PRO A 141 24.80 -2.51 4.55
CA PRO A 141 25.62 -3.66 4.16
C PRO A 141 24.81 -4.94 3.92
N HIS A 142 23.70 -5.15 4.61
CA HIS A 142 22.87 -6.34 4.44
C HIS A 142 22.07 -6.28 3.13
N LEU A 143 21.54 -5.11 2.76
CA LEU A 143 20.97 -4.90 1.43
C LEU A 143 22.02 -5.14 0.33
N GLY A 144 23.26 -4.69 0.54
CA GLY A 144 24.38 -5.00 -0.35
C GLY A 144 24.57 -6.51 -0.59
N SER A 145 24.36 -7.34 0.43
CA SER A 145 24.47 -8.80 0.30
C SER A 145 23.37 -9.47 -0.54
N ILE A 146 22.32 -8.72 -0.93
CA ILE A 146 21.25 -9.18 -1.81
C ILE A 146 21.12 -8.32 -3.07
N ALA A 147 22.16 -7.55 -3.42
CA ALA A 147 22.11 -6.62 -4.55
C ALA A 147 21.67 -7.30 -5.85
N ASP A 148 22.09 -8.54 -6.08
CA ASP A 148 21.75 -9.32 -7.27
C ASP A 148 20.30 -9.78 -7.30
N ASP A 149 19.57 -9.74 -6.18
CA ASP A 149 18.14 -10.10 -6.10
C ASP A 149 17.21 -8.89 -6.28
N VAL A 150 17.78 -7.69 -6.42
CA VAL A 150 17.05 -6.43 -6.30
C VAL A 150 17.18 -5.60 -7.59
N THR A 151 16.07 -4.99 -8.03
CA THR A 151 16.08 -3.87 -8.98
C THR A 151 16.08 -2.55 -8.23
N PHE A 152 17.05 -1.69 -8.52
CA PHE A 152 17.01 -0.29 -8.09
C PHE A 152 16.36 0.58 -9.17
N ILE A 153 15.41 1.43 -8.78
CA ILE A 153 14.87 2.50 -9.63
C ILE A 153 15.44 3.80 -9.09
N ARG A 154 16.49 4.34 -9.73
CA ARG A 154 17.25 5.52 -9.28
C ARG A 154 16.69 6.85 -9.82
N SER A 155 15.65 6.76 -10.63
CA SER A 155 15.04 7.83 -11.40
C SER A 155 13.57 8.02 -11.05
N MET A 156 13.21 7.83 -9.77
CA MET A 156 11.84 8.09 -9.34
C MET A 156 11.57 9.60 -9.28
N LYS A 157 10.37 10.01 -9.70
CA LYS A 157 9.88 11.40 -9.64
C LYS A 157 8.49 11.46 -9.03
N THR A 158 8.24 12.51 -8.24
CA THR A 158 6.93 12.82 -7.65
C THR A 158 6.60 14.31 -7.82
N GLU A 159 5.40 14.72 -7.43
CA GLU A 159 4.90 16.10 -7.59
C GLU A 159 4.69 16.82 -6.24
N VAL A 160 4.83 16.10 -5.13
CA VAL A 160 4.36 16.53 -3.82
C VAL A 160 5.49 16.50 -2.80
N PHE A 161 5.82 17.66 -2.22
CA PHE A 161 6.96 17.78 -1.30
C PHE A 161 6.58 17.66 0.17
N ASN A 162 5.31 17.87 0.53
CA ASN A 162 4.91 17.78 1.93
C ASN A 162 4.62 16.33 2.31
N HIS A 163 5.27 15.82 3.36
CA HIS A 163 5.16 14.44 3.83
C HIS A 163 3.74 13.85 3.87
N GLY A 164 2.76 14.58 4.42
CA GLY A 164 1.39 14.04 4.54
C GLY A 164 0.77 13.79 3.16
N PRO A 165 0.62 14.84 2.33
CA PRO A 165 0.20 14.73 0.94
C PRO A 165 1.05 13.79 0.07
N ALA A 166 2.37 13.76 0.25
CA ALA A 166 3.27 12.94 -0.56
C ALA A 166 3.12 11.44 -0.25
N LYS A 167 2.94 11.07 1.02
CA LYS A 167 2.58 9.70 1.40
C LYS A 167 1.21 9.31 0.84
N LEU A 168 0.23 10.21 0.88
CA LEU A 168 -1.07 9.98 0.22
C LEU A 168 -0.90 9.76 -1.28
N TYR A 169 -0.06 10.56 -1.93
CA TYR A 169 0.19 10.44 -3.36
C TYR A 169 0.81 9.08 -3.72
N MET A 170 1.81 8.63 -2.94
CA MET A 170 2.42 7.31 -3.13
C MET A 170 1.42 6.16 -2.93
N ASN A 171 0.52 6.29 -1.96
CA ASN A 171 -0.44 5.23 -1.65
C ASN A 171 -1.72 5.26 -2.49
N THR A 172 -2.16 6.43 -2.93
CA THR A 172 -3.50 6.64 -3.52
C THR A 172 -3.45 7.28 -4.92
N GLY A 173 -2.26 7.63 -5.42
CA GLY A 173 -2.08 8.35 -6.68
C GLY A 173 -2.63 9.77 -6.66
N PHE A 174 -3.01 10.30 -5.49
CA PHE A 174 -3.64 11.61 -5.33
C PHE A 174 -3.20 12.26 -4.01
N GLU A 175 -2.94 13.57 -4.04
CA GLU A 175 -2.24 14.28 -2.96
C GLU A 175 -3.17 14.89 -1.91
N ARG A 176 -4.44 15.05 -2.24
CA ARG A 176 -5.41 15.72 -1.35
C ARG A 176 -5.89 14.76 -0.27
N PHE A 177 -5.99 15.29 0.95
CA PHE A 177 -6.55 14.55 2.07
C PHE A 177 -8.01 14.19 1.79
N SER A 178 -8.32 12.89 1.90
CA SER A 178 -9.63 12.23 1.80
C SER A 178 -10.15 11.88 0.39
N GLY A 179 -10.83 10.75 0.32
CA GLY A 179 -11.68 10.33 -0.81
C GLY A 179 -11.11 9.24 -1.71
N ARG A 180 -9.78 9.11 -1.85
CA ARG A 180 -9.18 8.10 -2.74
C ARG A 180 -8.78 6.82 -1.99
N PRO A 181 -9.07 5.63 -2.55
CA PRO A 181 -8.59 4.37 -1.99
C PRO A 181 -7.07 4.28 -2.06
N ALA A 182 -6.45 3.59 -1.09
CA ALA A 182 -5.04 3.24 -1.12
C ALA A 182 -4.76 1.98 -1.96
N MET A 183 -3.51 1.78 -2.37
CA MET A 183 -3.09 0.69 -3.25
C MET A 183 -3.46 -0.69 -2.73
N GLY A 184 -3.36 -0.95 -1.42
CA GLY A 184 -3.83 -2.20 -0.83
C GLY A 184 -5.34 -2.43 -1.02
N ALA A 185 -6.14 -1.37 -0.96
CA ALA A 185 -7.57 -1.41 -1.26
C ALA A 185 -7.81 -1.66 -2.77
N TRP A 186 -6.99 -1.09 -3.66
CA TRP A 186 -7.09 -1.36 -5.11
C TRP A 186 -6.87 -2.83 -5.43
N VAL A 187 -5.82 -3.40 -4.83
CA VAL A 187 -5.43 -4.79 -5.08
C VAL A 187 -6.50 -5.73 -4.53
N THR A 188 -6.94 -5.53 -3.29
CA THR A 188 -7.99 -6.39 -2.70
C THR A 188 -9.35 -6.22 -3.39
N TYR A 189 -9.68 -5.03 -3.88
CA TYR A 189 -10.85 -4.83 -4.75
C TYR A 189 -10.72 -5.58 -6.08
N GLY A 190 -9.55 -5.52 -6.71
CA GLY A 190 -9.30 -6.16 -8.00
C GLY A 190 -9.34 -7.70 -7.91
N ILE A 191 -8.56 -8.28 -7.01
CA ILE A 191 -8.26 -9.72 -6.98
C ILE A 191 -8.57 -10.42 -5.64
N GLY A 192 -9.16 -9.72 -4.68
CA GLY A 192 -9.48 -10.29 -3.36
C GLY A 192 -8.23 -10.71 -2.57
N SER A 193 -8.40 -11.64 -1.63
CA SER A 193 -7.34 -12.19 -0.79
C SER A 193 -7.49 -13.69 -0.61
N GLU A 194 -6.37 -14.41 -0.63
CA GLU A 194 -6.33 -15.87 -0.37
C GLU A 194 -6.41 -16.18 1.12
N ALA A 195 -6.15 -15.20 1.98
CA ALA A 195 -6.34 -15.34 3.41
C ALA A 195 -7.80 -15.64 3.78
N GLY A 196 -8.04 -16.79 4.42
CA GLY A 196 -9.37 -17.18 4.90
C GLY A 196 -9.77 -16.51 6.23
N SER A 197 -8.80 -16.32 7.13
CA SER A 197 -9.02 -15.85 8.50
C SER A 197 -8.29 -14.56 8.85
N LEU A 198 -7.71 -13.87 7.87
CA LEU A 198 -6.97 -12.62 8.07
C LEU A 198 -7.44 -11.55 7.06
N PRO A 199 -7.27 -10.25 7.39
CA PRO A 199 -7.55 -9.17 6.45
C PRO A 199 -6.66 -9.28 5.21
N GLY A 200 -7.19 -8.95 4.03
CA GLY A 200 -6.40 -8.96 2.79
C GLY A 200 -5.44 -7.79 2.64
N PHE A 201 -5.69 -6.68 3.36
CA PHE A 201 -4.82 -5.52 3.41
C PHE A 201 -4.46 -5.20 4.86
N VAL A 202 -3.21 -5.46 5.23
CA VAL A 202 -2.68 -5.29 6.58
C VAL A 202 -1.65 -4.16 6.61
N VAL A 203 -1.72 -3.34 7.66
CA VAL A 203 -0.80 -2.22 7.88
C VAL A 203 -0.10 -2.37 9.22
N MET A 204 1.20 -2.16 9.24
CA MET A 204 2.03 -2.15 10.45
C MET A 204 2.85 -0.87 10.49
N HIS A 205 3.21 -0.40 11.67
CA HIS A 205 4.08 0.76 11.82
C HIS A 205 5.11 0.57 12.92
N SER A 206 6.29 1.14 12.72
CA SER A 206 7.43 1.12 13.63
C SER A 206 8.10 2.50 13.67
N GLY A 207 8.88 2.74 14.72
CA GLY A 207 9.41 4.06 15.07
C GLY A 207 8.60 4.74 16.18
N PRO A 208 9.10 5.86 16.73
CA PRO A 208 8.52 6.50 17.91
C PRO A 208 7.20 7.24 17.61
N ARG A 209 6.86 7.45 16.34
CA ARG A 209 5.63 8.12 15.90
C ARG A 209 4.94 7.30 14.81
N GLY A 210 3.63 7.48 14.64
CA GLY A 210 2.92 6.97 13.46
C GLY A 210 3.25 7.80 12.21
N PRO A 211 2.97 7.30 10.99
CA PRO A 211 3.21 8.06 9.77
C PRO A 211 2.34 9.31 9.72
N ARG A 212 2.94 10.47 9.40
CA ARG A 212 2.20 11.72 9.16
C ARG A 212 1.15 11.48 8.07
N GLY A 213 -0.10 11.81 8.36
CA GLY A 213 -1.24 11.57 7.47
C GLY A 213 -2.28 10.61 8.05
N GLY A 214 -1.87 9.71 8.95
CA GLY A 214 -2.78 8.83 9.71
C GLY A 214 -3.56 7.85 8.84
N THR A 215 -4.74 7.43 9.33
CA THR A 215 -5.63 6.45 8.69
C THR A 215 -5.90 6.66 7.20
N PRO A 216 -6.05 7.90 6.68
CA PRO A 216 -6.17 8.15 5.24
C PRO A 216 -5.11 7.48 4.35
N LEU A 217 -3.91 7.19 4.87
CA LEU A 217 -2.83 6.56 4.09
C LEU A 217 -3.15 5.11 3.66
N TRP A 218 -4.09 4.44 4.31
CA TRP A 218 -4.51 3.07 4.01
C TRP A 218 -6.04 2.94 3.94
N ALA A 219 -6.72 4.02 3.57
CA ALA A 219 -8.18 4.05 3.51
C ALA A 219 -8.73 3.30 2.28
N SER A 220 -9.95 2.79 2.42
CA SER A 220 -10.78 2.32 1.29
C SER A 220 -11.33 3.47 0.43
N GLY A 221 -11.28 4.72 0.92
CA GLY A 221 -11.77 5.88 0.18
C GLY A 221 -13.25 5.74 -0.18
N PHE A 222 -13.57 5.86 -1.47
CA PHE A 222 -14.92 5.62 -1.99
C PHE A 222 -15.25 4.14 -2.29
N LEU A 223 -14.28 3.22 -2.15
CA LEU A 223 -14.56 1.79 -2.25
C LEU A 223 -15.31 1.32 -0.99
N PRO A 224 -16.04 0.20 -1.07
CA PRO A 224 -16.66 -0.40 0.12
C PRO A 224 -15.66 -0.59 1.26
N THR A 225 -16.14 -0.42 2.50
CA THR A 225 -15.28 -0.45 3.70
C THR A 225 -14.64 -1.81 3.94
N THR A 226 -15.10 -2.88 3.28
CA THR A 226 -14.47 -4.21 3.31
C THR A 226 -13.01 -4.19 2.83
N TYR A 227 -12.64 -3.24 1.98
CA TYR A 227 -11.28 -3.09 1.44
C TYR A 227 -10.39 -2.14 2.28
N GLN A 228 -10.87 -1.73 3.46
CA GLN A 228 -10.12 -0.88 4.38
C GLN A 228 -8.86 -1.59 4.89
N GLY A 229 -7.72 -0.89 4.88
CA GLY A 229 -6.51 -1.41 5.50
C GLY A 229 -6.68 -1.56 7.02
N VAL A 230 -6.31 -2.73 7.54
CA VAL A 230 -6.42 -3.06 8.97
C VAL A 230 -5.06 -2.87 9.64
N PRO A 231 -4.91 -1.90 10.56
CA PRO A 231 -3.67 -1.72 11.28
C PRO A 231 -3.51 -2.82 12.34
N LEU A 232 -2.33 -3.44 12.38
CA LEU A 232 -1.87 -4.25 13.51
C LEU A 232 -1.03 -3.37 14.43
N LEU A 233 -1.45 -3.29 15.68
CA LEU A 233 -0.77 -2.53 16.72
C LEU A 233 0.53 -3.19 17.15
N ASN A 234 1.40 -2.39 17.75
CA ASN A 234 2.60 -2.87 18.39
C ASN A 234 2.26 -3.46 19.77
N GLY A 235 2.78 -4.66 20.08
CA GLY A 235 2.67 -5.27 21.41
C GLY A 235 2.07 -6.67 21.42
N ALA A 236 1.65 -7.12 22.60
CA ALA A 236 1.12 -8.45 22.84
C ALA A 236 -0.28 -8.68 22.25
N GLU A 237 -1.08 -7.61 22.14
CA GLU A 237 -2.42 -7.64 21.52
C GLU A 237 -2.45 -6.69 20.31
N PRO A 238 -1.93 -7.14 19.16
CA PRO A 238 -1.84 -6.33 17.95
C PRO A 238 -3.21 -6.04 17.32
N ILE A 239 -4.24 -6.81 17.69
CA ILE A 239 -5.63 -6.59 17.27
C ILE A 239 -6.43 -6.29 18.53
N LEU A 240 -6.99 -5.09 18.60
CA LEU A 240 -7.77 -4.65 19.76
C LEU A 240 -9.03 -5.50 19.91
N ASN A 241 -9.36 -5.87 21.16
CA ASN A 241 -10.59 -6.56 21.54
C ASN A 241 -10.82 -7.88 20.80
N LEU A 242 -9.73 -8.56 20.40
CA LEU A 242 -9.86 -9.83 19.69
C LEU A 242 -10.25 -10.97 20.64
N SER A 243 -9.66 -10.99 21.84
CA SER A 243 -9.94 -12.02 22.85
C SER A 243 -11.36 -11.90 23.40
N ASN A 244 -11.99 -13.05 23.70
CA ASN A 244 -13.29 -13.06 24.35
C ASN A 244 -13.21 -12.46 25.77
N PRO A 245 -14.18 -11.60 26.17
CA PRO A 245 -14.24 -11.08 27.53
C PRO A 245 -14.36 -12.19 28.57
N ALA A 246 -13.91 -11.93 29.80
CA ALA A 246 -14.03 -12.89 30.90
C ALA A 246 -15.50 -13.33 31.08
N GLY A 247 -15.74 -14.65 31.08
CA GLY A 247 -17.08 -15.24 31.19
C GLY A 247 -17.82 -15.48 29.86
N VAL A 248 -17.22 -15.12 28.73
CA VAL A 248 -17.72 -15.46 27.38
C VAL A 248 -16.88 -16.61 26.83
N SER A 249 -17.49 -17.77 26.61
CA SER A 249 -16.84 -18.91 25.95
C SER A 249 -16.84 -18.72 24.42
N ASP A 250 -15.92 -19.41 23.74
CA ASP A 250 -15.84 -19.40 22.27
C ASP A 250 -17.13 -19.89 21.59
N GLU A 251 -17.83 -20.83 22.23
CA GLU A 251 -19.16 -21.31 21.82
C GLU A 251 -20.20 -20.19 21.89
N ARG A 252 -20.31 -19.50 23.04
CA ARG A 252 -21.24 -18.37 23.21
C ARG A 252 -20.92 -17.22 22.25
N GLN A 253 -19.65 -16.98 21.98
CA GLN A 253 -19.24 -15.99 20.99
C GLN A 253 -19.64 -16.41 19.57
N GLY A 254 -19.47 -17.68 19.22
CA GLY A 254 -19.91 -18.24 17.94
C GLY A 254 -21.42 -18.10 17.73
N ASP A 255 -22.22 -18.45 18.75
CA ASP A 255 -23.68 -18.29 18.73
C ASP A 255 -24.09 -16.83 18.56
N PHE A 256 -23.43 -15.91 19.26
CA PHE A 256 -23.68 -14.48 19.12
C PHE A 256 -23.39 -13.98 17.70
N VAL A 257 -22.23 -14.32 17.14
CA VAL A 257 -21.84 -13.94 15.78
C VAL A 257 -22.80 -14.52 14.74
N SER A 258 -23.20 -15.79 14.89
CA SER A 258 -24.18 -16.44 14.00
C SER A 258 -25.55 -15.75 14.07
N THR A 259 -26.02 -15.45 15.28
CA THR A 259 -27.31 -14.77 15.47
C THR A 259 -27.31 -13.38 14.83
N VAL A 260 -26.24 -12.60 15.05
CA VAL A 260 -26.08 -11.27 14.45
C VAL A 260 -25.99 -11.34 12.93
N LYS A 261 -25.32 -12.36 12.38
CA LYS A 261 -25.29 -12.62 10.94
C LYS A 261 -26.69 -12.86 10.40
N ASP A 262 -27.48 -13.74 11.01
CA ASP A 262 -28.82 -14.08 10.54
C ASP A 262 -29.75 -12.87 10.56
N LEU A 263 -29.72 -12.07 11.64
CA LEU A 263 -30.48 -10.83 11.75
C LEU A 263 -30.08 -9.80 10.68
N ASN A 264 -28.78 -9.64 10.43
CA ASN A 264 -28.30 -8.74 9.39
C ASN A 264 -28.63 -9.26 7.98
N ALA A 265 -28.64 -10.57 7.76
CA ALA A 265 -29.02 -11.16 6.48
C ALA A 265 -30.50 -10.90 6.16
N GLU A 266 -31.39 -11.00 7.16
CA GLU A 266 -32.79 -10.59 7.01
C GLU A 266 -32.92 -9.09 6.71
N ARG A 267 -32.14 -8.24 7.41
CA ARG A 267 -32.13 -6.80 7.14
C ARG A 267 -31.62 -6.47 5.74
N LEU A 268 -30.60 -7.18 5.26
CA LEU A 268 -30.06 -7.03 3.91
C LEU A 268 -31.12 -7.36 2.85
N LYS A 269 -31.91 -8.42 3.03
CA LYS A 269 -33.02 -8.76 2.11
C LYS A 269 -34.08 -7.65 2.03
N LEU A 270 -34.32 -6.95 3.15
CA LEU A 270 -35.31 -5.87 3.22
C LEU A 270 -34.82 -4.54 2.65
N VAL A 271 -33.57 -4.16 2.94
CA VAL A 271 -33.04 -2.83 2.61
C VAL A 271 -32.21 -2.83 1.33
N GLY A 272 -31.50 -3.92 1.05
CA GLY A 272 -30.59 -4.03 -0.09
C GLY A 272 -29.32 -3.18 0.04
N ASP A 273 -29.00 -2.65 1.22
CA ASP A 273 -27.78 -1.85 1.46
C ASP A 273 -26.54 -2.76 1.51
N PRO A 274 -25.59 -2.63 0.56
CA PRO A 274 -24.36 -3.43 0.53
C PRO A 274 -23.50 -3.31 1.79
N GLU A 275 -23.60 -2.21 2.54
CA GLU A 275 -22.82 -2.01 3.76
C GLU A 275 -23.23 -3.00 4.87
N ILE A 276 -24.46 -3.53 4.83
CA ILE A 276 -24.88 -4.60 5.74
C ILE A 276 -24.08 -5.88 5.46
N ALA A 277 -23.87 -6.23 4.19
CA ALA A 277 -23.05 -7.38 3.81
C ALA A 277 -21.59 -7.19 4.26
N THR A 278 -21.05 -5.98 4.13
CA THR A 278 -19.73 -5.62 4.65
C THR A 278 -19.62 -5.88 6.16
N ARG A 279 -20.62 -5.47 6.94
CA ARG A 279 -20.63 -5.67 8.40
C ARG A 279 -20.70 -7.14 8.79
N ILE A 280 -21.51 -7.93 8.09
CA ILE A 280 -21.57 -9.39 8.29
C ILE A 280 -20.18 -10.00 8.07
N ALA A 281 -19.54 -9.69 6.94
CA ALA A 281 -18.22 -10.22 6.60
C ALA A 281 -17.14 -9.78 7.63
N ALA A 282 -17.23 -8.54 8.14
CA ALA A 282 -16.32 -8.05 9.17
C ALA A 282 -16.45 -8.80 10.50
N TYR A 283 -17.68 -9.08 10.96
CA TYR A 283 -17.90 -9.83 12.20
C TYR A 283 -17.42 -11.29 12.08
N GLU A 284 -17.70 -11.94 10.96
CA GLU A 284 -17.20 -13.30 10.72
C GLU A 284 -15.67 -13.34 10.64
N MET A 285 -15.05 -12.36 9.98
CA MET A 285 -13.60 -12.25 9.91
C MET A 285 -12.99 -12.06 11.31
N ALA A 286 -13.55 -11.15 12.12
CA ALA A 286 -13.08 -10.93 13.49
C ALA A 286 -13.17 -12.21 14.33
N TYR A 287 -14.26 -12.97 14.20
CA TYR A 287 -14.41 -14.27 14.87
C TYR A 287 -13.35 -15.29 14.40
N ARG A 288 -13.12 -15.43 13.09
CA ARG A 288 -12.04 -16.30 12.56
C ARG A 288 -10.64 -15.85 12.97
N MET A 289 -10.43 -14.54 13.15
CA MET A 289 -9.16 -14.00 13.64
C MET A 289 -8.87 -14.43 15.08
N GLN A 290 -9.87 -14.68 15.93
CA GLN A 290 -9.66 -15.07 17.33
C GLN A 290 -8.79 -16.31 17.49
N THR A 291 -8.94 -17.29 16.58
CA THR A 291 -8.17 -18.53 16.61
C THR A 291 -6.86 -18.42 15.83
N SER A 292 -6.83 -17.67 14.73
CA SER A 292 -5.66 -17.59 13.84
C SER A 292 -4.62 -16.52 14.23
N ALA A 293 -5.02 -15.44 14.88
CA ALA A 293 -4.13 -14.34 15.22
C ALA A 293 -3.08 -14.67 16.30
N PRO A 294 -3.39 -15.44 17.38
CA PRO A 294 -2.39 -15.78 18.39
C PRO A 294 -1.19 -16.54 17.81
N GLU A 295 -1.44 -17.48 16.90
CA GLU A 295 -0.39 -18.22 16.21
C GLU A 295 0.41 -17.30 15.30
N LEU A 296 -0.24 -16.40 14.56
CA LEU A 296 0.42 -15.45 13.65
C LEU A 296 1.47 -14.59 14.37
N ILE A 297 1.18 -14.13 15.59
CA ILE A 297 1.97 -13.12 16.31
C ILE A 297 2.97 -13.72 17.31
N ASN A 298 2.84 -15.02 17.59
CA ASN A 298 3.72 -15.76 18.47
C ASN A 298 4.91 -16.32 17.70
N PHE A 299 6.12 -15.90 18.08
CA PHE A 299 7.37 -16.31 17.43
C PHE A 299 8.14 -17.36 18.24
N ARG A 300 7.52 -17.98 19.26
CA ARG A 300 8.19 -19.02 20.07
C ARG A 300 8.68 -20.20 19.24
N ASP A 301 7.98 -20.50 18.15
CA ASP A 301 8.31 -21.62 17.25
C ASP A 301 9.27 -21.21 16.12
N GLU A 302 9.71 -19.95 16.06
CA GLU A 302 10.70 -19.51 15.08
C GLU A 302 12.11 -19.95 15.47
N THR A 303 12.90 -20.39 14.50
CA THR A 303 14.25 -20.88 14.77
C THR A 303 15.18 -19.77 15.21
N LYS A 304 16.19 -20.11 16.01
CA LYS A 304 17.19 -19.13 16.46
C LYS A 304 17.91 -18.48 15.28
N GLU A 305 18.21 -19.25 14.25
CA GLU A 305 18.86 -18.81 13.02
C GLU A 305 18.00 -17.78 12.29
N THR A 306 16.67 -17.98 12.25
CA THR A 306 15.73 -17.02 11.64
C THR A 306 15.70 -15.73 12.44
N LEU A 307 15.59 -15.81 13.76
CA LEU A 307 15.59 -14.62 14.63
C LEU A 307 16.90 -13.83 14.49
N GLU A 308 18.04 -14.51 14.49
CA GLU A 308 19.36 -13.90 14.28
C GLU A 308 19.50 -13.26 12.90
N MET A 309 19.01 -13.93 11.84
CA MET A 309 19.03 -13.40 10.47
C MET A 309 18.30 -12.05 10.39
N TYR A 310 17.13 -11.94 11.00
CA TYR A 310 16.35 -10.70 11.07
C TYR A 310 16.93 -9.65 12.04
N GLY A 311 17.90 -10.01 12.90
CA GLY A 311 18.43 -9.13 13.94
C GLY A 311 17.51 -9.00 15.17
N LEU A 312 16.61 -9.95 15.38
CA LEU A 312 15.67 -9.97 16.50
C LEU A 312 16.32 -10.54 17.76
N LYS A 313 16.76 -9.64 18.65
CA LYS A 313 17.28 -10.03 19.99
C LYS A 313 16.17 -10.46 20.95
N ASP A 314 15.00 -9.83 20.85
CA ASP A 314 13.86 -10.08 21.71
C ASP A 314 12.58 -10.02 20.87
N PRO A 315 11.96 -11.16 20.51
CA PRO A 315 10.78 -11.20 19.67
C PRO A 315 9.52 -10.63 20.36
N SER A 316 9.56 -10.42 21.69
CA SER A 316 8.46 -9.80 22.43
C SER A 316 8.42 -8.28 22.29
N LYS A 317 9.55 -7.66 21.89
CA LYS A 317 9.66 -6.20 21.76
C LYS A 317 9.25 -5.74 20.37
N PRO A 318 8.38 -4.72 20.26
CA PRO A 318 8.07 -4.10 18.99
C PRO A 318 9.34 -3.56 18.31
N SER A 319 9.52 -3.90 17.04
CA SER A 319 10.64 -3.41 16.22
C SER A 319 10.28 -3.53 14.74
N TYR A 320 11.02 -2.83 13.88
CA TYR A 320 10.91 -3.00 12.43
C TYR A 320 11.19 -4.45 12.01
N ALA A 321 12.23 -5.07 12.58
CA ALA A 321 12.57 -6.46 12.35
C ALA A 321 11.42 -7.42 12.70
N ARG A 322 10.73 -7.18 13.81
CA ARG A 322 9.56 -7.95 14.24
C ARG A 322 8.45 -7.88 13.19
N ASN A 323 8.22 -6.68 12.65
CA ASN A 323 7.19 -6.47 11.63
C ASN A 323 7.56 -7.06 10.27
N CYS A 324 8.84 -7.10 9.89
CA CYS A 324 9.30 -7.83 8.70
C CYS A 324 9.06 -9.33 8.83
N LEU A 325 9.36 -9.93 9.99
CA LEU A 325 9.08 -11.34 10.25
C LEU A 325 7.57 -11.63 10.24
N LEU A 326 6.77 -10.74 10.85
CA LEU A 326 5.32 -10.81 10.81
C LEU A 326 4.79 -10.70 9.38
N ALA A 327 5.36 -9.83 8.54
CA ALA A 327 5.01 -9.71 7.14
C ALA A 327 5.20 -11.02 6.38
N ARG A 328 6.32 -11.73 6.60
CA ARG A 328 6.53 -13.06 6.03
C ARG A 328 5.42 -14.04 6.45
N ARG A 329 5.08 -14.09 7.75
CA ARG A 329 4.01 -14.96 8.27
C ARG A 329 2.61 -14.61 7.74
N LEU A 330 2.35 -13.33 7.45
CA LEU A 330 1.12 -12.87 6.80
C LEU A 330 1.05 -13.34 5.34
N ILE A 331 2.16 -13.25 4.60
CA ILE A 331 2.26 -13.73 3.22
C ILE A 331 2.06 -15.25 3.15
N GLU A 332 2.67 -16.02 4.05
CA GLU A 332 2.45 -17.49 4.16
C GLU A 332 0.97 -17.86 4.34
N ARG A 333 0.18 -16.97 4.94
CA ARG A 333 -1.26 -17.15 5.19
C ARG A 333 -2.14 -16.50 4.12
N GLY A 334 -1.56 -16.07 2.99
CA GLY A 334 -2.29 -15.59 1.82
C GLY A 334 -2.78 -14.15 1.91
N VAL A 335 -2.24 -13.33 2.84
CA VAL A 335 -2.59 -11.90 2.92
C VAL A 335 -2.07 -11.18 1.67
N ARG A 336 -2.97 -10.52 0.93
CA ARG A 336 -2.68 -9.98 -0.39
C ARG A 336 -1.72 -8.78 -0.39
N PHE A 337 -1.88 -7.88 0.57
CA PHE A 337 -1.09 -6.65 0.64
C PHE A 337 -0.69 -6.35 2.08
N VAL A 338 0.60 -6.29 2.35
CA VAL A 338 1.17 -5.95 3.65
C VAL A 338 1.96 -4.65 3.50
N GLN A 339 1.61 -3.62 4.26
CA GLN A 339 2.35 -2.36 4.27
C GLN A 339 2.98 -2.12 5.64
N LEU A 340 4.28 -1.86 5.66
CA LEU A 340 5.03 -1.58 6.87
C LEU A 340 5.61 -0.16 6.81
N TYR A 341 5.17 0.73 7.68
CA TYR A 341 5.78 2.03 7.85
C TYR A 341 6.93 1.98 8.87
N HIS A 342 8.04 2.62 8.56
CA HIS A 342 9.09 2.96 9.53
C HIS A 342 9.33 4.47 9.50
N THR A 343 9.14 5.15 10.62
CA THR A 343 9.21 6.62 10.67
C THR A 343 10.62 7.17 10.90
N ASP A 344 10.72 8.50 10.89
CA ASP A 344 11.93 9.26 11.19
C ASP A 344 13.09 9.08 10.19
N TRP A 345 12.75 8.89 8.91
CA TRP A 345 13.69 9.06 7.80
C TRP A 345 13.88 10.52 7.37
N ASP A 346 13.22 11.45 8.06
CA ASP A 346 13.13 12.88 7.71
C ASP A 346 14.35 13.69 8.17
N HIS A 347 15.50 13.47 7.53
CA HIS A 347 16.80 13.99 8.01
C HIS A 347 17.09 15.45 7.56
N HIS A 348 16.45 16.43 8.23
CA HIS A 348 16.64 17.87 8.02
C HIS A 348 17.76 18.51 8.87
N GLY A 349 18.54 17.74 9.61
CA GLY A 349 19.64 18.29 10.41
C GLY A 349 19.20 18.90 11.75
N ASN A 350 18.03 18.57 12.32
CA ASN A 350 17.79 18.89 13.74
C ASN A 350 18.40 17.79 14.63
N PRO A 351 18.65 18.03 15.92
CA PRO A 351 19.06 16.98 16.85
C PRO A 351 18.12 15.76 16.78
N GLY A 352 18.69 14.58 16.48
CA GLY A 352 17.92 13.34 16.31
C GLY A 352 17.28 13.15 14.93
N THR A 353 17.53 14.05 13.98
CA THR A 353 17.09 13.99 12.57
C THR A 353 18.19 14.49 11.62
N ASP A 354 19.45 14.22 11.94
CA ASP A 354 20.61 14.60 11.14
C ASP A 354 21.15 13.45 10.28
N LEU A 355 21.96 13.79 9.27
CA LEU A 355 22.57 12.81 8.36
C LEU A 355 23.76 12.05 8.97
N GLY A 356 24.10 12.27 10.24
CA GLY A 356 25.09 11.52 10.99
C GLY A 356 24.45 10.36 11.75
N LYS A 357 24.42 10.47 13.09
CA LYS A 357 24.02 9.36 13.98
C LYS A 357 22.56 8.95 13.75
N ALA A 358 21.65 9.91 13.55
CA ALA A 358 20.24 9.58 13.37
C ALA A 358 20.00 8.73 12.12
N LEU A 359 20.67 9.04 11.01
CA LEU A 359 20.64 8.21 9.80
C LEU A 359 21.24 6.82 10.05
N ASP A 360 22.36 6.74 10.77
CA ASP A 360 23.00 5.45 11.09
C ASP A 360 22.06 4.56 11.91
N ASP A 361 21.36 5.13 12.90
CA ASP A 361 20.39 4.42 13.71
C ASP A 361 19.21 3.88 12.85
N ARG A 362 18.67 4.71 11.94
CA ARG A 362 17.58 4.29 11.02
C ARG A 362 18.02 3.20 10.04
N CYS A 363 19.25 3.28 9.53
CA CYS A 363 19.78 2.24 8.66
C CYS A 363 19.99 0.94 9.44
N ALA A 364 20.57 0.99 10.64
CA ALA A 364 20.77 -0.17 11.50
C ALA A 364 19.45 -0.86 11.90
N GLU A 365 18.38 -0.10 12.09
CA GLU A 365 17.05 -0.63 12.42
C GLU A 365 16.38 -1.38 11.25
N THR A 366 16.71 -1.02 10.00
CA THR A 366 15.95 -1.45 8.82
C THR A 366 16.71 -2.32 7.83
N ASP A 367 18.02 -2.16 7.69
CA ASP A 367 18.84 -2.81 6.67
C ASP A 367 18.83 -4.34 6.80
N GLN A 368 19.25 -4.84 7.97
CA GLN A 368 19.33 -6.28 8.24
C GLN A 368 17.99 -6.97 8.05
N ALA A 369 16.91 -6.41 8.63
CA ALA A 369 15.58 -7.00 8.56
C ALA A 369 14.96 -6.97 7.15
N SER A 370 15.20 -5.91 6.38
CA SER A 370 14.71 -5.81 5.00
C SER A 370 15.40 -6.84 4.11
N ALA A 371 16.72 -7.00 4.27
CA ALA A 371 17.47 -8.01 3.53
C ALA A 371 17.11 -9.44 3.98
N ALA A 372 16.95 -9.66 5.28
CA ALA A 372 16.50 -10.94 5.84
C ALA A 372 15.14 -11.35 5.29
N LEU A 373 14.19 -10.42 5.16
CA LEU A 373 12.89 -10.70 4.59
C LEU A 373 12.98 -11.24 3.16
N VAL A 374 13.78 -10.60 2.30
CA VAL A 374 13.97 -11.07 0.91
C VAL A 374 14.62 -12.45 0.90
N LYS A 375 15.64 -12.68 1.74
CA LYS A 375 16.30 -13.99 1.86
C LYS A 375 15.36 -15.08 2.36
N ASP A 376 14.58 -14.81 3.40
CA ASP A 376 13.63 -15.78 4.00
C ASP A 376 12.54 -16.14 2.99
N LEU A 377 11.96 -15.14 2.30
CA LEU A 377 11.00 -15.38 1.21
C LEU A 377 11.61 -16.22 0.09
N LYS A 378 12.88 -15.98 -0.27
CA LYS A 378 13.58 -16.76 -1.31
C LYS A 378 13.82 -18.20 -0.87
N GLN A 379 14.28 -18.40 0.37
CA GLN A 379 14.51 -19.74 0.96
C GLN A 379 13.23 -20.57 1.01
N ARG A 380 12.08 -19.93 1.24
CA ARG A 380 10.76 -20.56 1.27
C ARG A 380 10.09 -20.69 -0.11
N GLY A 381 10.73 -20.22 -1.19
CA GLY A 381 10.16 -20.19 -2.53
C GLY A 381 9.04 -19.15 -2.74
N LEU A 382 8.76 -18.33 -1.72
CA LEU A 382 7.69 -17.32 -1.74
C LEU A 382 8.07 -16.05 -2.51
N LEU A 383 9.37 -15.75 -2.67
CA LEU A 383 9.83 -14.57 -3.40
C LEU A 383 9.41 -14.58 -4.89
N ASN A 384 9.18 -15.76 -5.46
CA ASN A 384 8.70 -15.90 -6.84
C ASN A 384 7.26 -15.39 -7.01
N ASP A 385 6.46 -15.44 -5.94
CA ASP A 385 5.06 -15.02 -5.91
C ASP A 385 4.85 -13.69 -5.14
N THR A 386 5.86 -13.19 -4.45
CA THR A 386 5.78 -11.99 -3.60
C THR A 386 6.62 -10.86 -4.15
N LEU A 387 5.98 -9.72 -4.42
CA LEU A 387 6.68 -8.49 -4.73
C LEU A 387 7.05 -7.76 -3.43
N VAL A 388 8.33 -7.50 -3.21
CA VAL A 388 8.82 -6.66 -2.11
C VAL A 388 9.22 -5.30 -2.68
N LEU A 389 8.64 -4.23 -2.13
CA LEU A 389 8.95 -2.84 -2.47
C LEU A 389 9.51 -2.13 -1.25
N TRP A 390 10.57 -1.34 -1.44
CA TRP A 390 11.14 -0.48 -0.41
C TRP A 390 11.36 0.93 -0.94
N GLY A 391 11.05 1.91 -0.11
CA GLY A 391 11.33 3.32 -0.40
C GLY A 391 10.48 4.27 0.42
N GLY A 392 10.53 5.55 0.06
CA GLY A 392 9.73 6.61 0.69
C GLY A 392 8.94 7.41 -0.33
N GLU A 393 8.41 8.54 0.12
CA GLU A 393 7.52 9.40 -0.68
C GLU A 393 8.22 10.31 -1.71
N PHE A 394 9.51 10.59 -1.50
CA PHE A 394 10.35 11.46 -2.32
C PHE A 394 11.83 11.32 -1.92
N GLY A 395 12.73 12.11 -2.53
CA GLY A 395 14.16 12.10 -2.25
C GLY A 395 14.64 13.29 -1.43
N ARG A 396 15.96 13.47 -1.43
CA ARG A 396 16.64 14.56 -0.72
C ARG A 396 17.49 15.42 -1.65
N THR A 397 17.50 16.73 -1.37
CA THR A 397 18.17 17.71 -2.23
C THR A 397 19.69 17.52 -2.21
N PRO A 398 20.40 17.83 -3.31
CA PRO A 398 21.86 17.91 -3.28
C PRO A 398 22.37 19.08 -2.41
N GLN A 399 21.55 20.12 -2.21
CA GLN A 399 21.83 21.17 -1.23
C GLN A 399 21.65 20.68 0.20
N GLY A 400 22.48 21.20 1.09
CA GLY A 400 22.31 21.05 2.52
C GLY A 400 21.23 21.99 3.06
N GLU A 401 20.50 21.49 4.05
CA GLU A 401 19.62 22.29 4.89
C GLU A 401 20.10 22.17 6.35
N PRO A 402 21.28 22.69 6.69
CA PRO A 402 21.80 22.57 8.04
C PRO A 402 20.90 23.35 9.01
N ARG A 403 20.32 22.64 9.98
CA ARG A 403 19.63 23.21 11.14
C ARG A 403 20.51 22.96 12.37
N ASP A 404 20.53 23.88 13.34
CA ASP A 404 21.35 23.75 14.56
C ASP A 404 22.81 23.28 14.35
N LYS A 405 23.41 23.62 13.19
CA LYS A 405 24.76 23.22 12.73
C LYS A 405 24.95 21.71 12.41
N LEU A 406 23.91 20.89 12.41
CA LEU A 406 23.99 19.49 12.01
C LEU A 406 23.64 19.33 10.52
N PRO A 407 24.27 18.37 9.81
CA PRO A 407 24.02 18.17 8.38
C PRO A 407 22.62 17.58 8.15
N GLY A 408 21.90 18.15 7.18
CA GLY A 408 20.56 17.76 6.77
C GLY A 408 20.33 18.08 5.30
N ARG A 409 19.25 17.56 4.72
CA ARG A 409 18.81 17.86 3.35
C ARG A 409 17.31 18.17 3.31
N ASP A 410 16.90 19.04 2.40
CA ASP A 410 15.49 19.36 2.17
C ASP A 410 14.83 18.29 1.27
N HIS A 411 13.52 18.37 1.11
CA HIS A 411 12.69 17.49 0.27
C HIS A 411 12.99 17.67 -1.22
N HIS A 412 13.07 16.56 -1.96
CA HIS A 412 13.39 16.59 -3.38
C HIS A 412 12.43 15.77 -4.23
N LEU A 413 11.75 16.45 -5.14
CA LEU A 413 10.71 15.88 -6.01
C LEU A 413 11.26 15.26 -7.29
N GLU A 414 12.38 15.80 -7.75
CA GLU A 414 12.85 15.61 -9.13
C GLU A 414 13.62 14.30 -9.31
N ALA A 415 14.12 13.72 -8.22
CA ALA A 415 14.86 12.47 -8.25
C ALA A 415 14.87 11.78 -6.88
N PHE A 416 14.59 10.48 -6.86
CA PHE A 416 14.82 9.63 -5.69
C PHE A 416 15.00 8.16 -6.09
N THR A 417 15.38 7.34 -5.11
CA THR A 417 15.63 5.92 -5.34
C THR A 417 14.64 5.07 -4.54
N MET A 418 14.07 4.07 -5.21
CA MET A 418 13.34 2.96 -4.61
C MET A 418 13.97 1.65 -5.08
N TRP A 419 13.64 0.54 -4.42
CA TRP A 419 14.01 -0.77 -4.92
C TRP A 419 12.87 -1.79 -4.83
N MET A 420 12.91 -2.76 -5.74
CA MET A 420 11.93 -3.83 -5.87
C MET A 420 12.64 -5.19 -5.94
N ALA A 421 12.04 -6.22 -5.38
CA ALA A 421 12.56 -7.58 -5.44
C ALA A 421 11.43 -8.61 -5.57
N GLY A 422 11.70 -9.70 -6.27
CA GLY A 422 10.76 -10.82 -6.44
C GLY A 422 9.68 -10.59 -7.48
N ALA A 423 8.86 -11.62 -7.66
CA ALA A 423 7.64 -11.64 -8.47
C ALA A 423 7.70 -10.88 -9.81
N GLY A 424 8.38 -11.47 -10.80
CA GLY A 424 8.42 -10.95 -12.18
C GLY A 424 9.22 -9.67 -12.39
N VAL A 425 9.92 -9.17 -11.36
CA VAL A 425 10.90 -8.09 -11.46
C VAL A 425 12.25 -8.68 -11.90
N LYS A 426 12.96 -8.00 -12.81
CA LYS A 426 14.32 -8.36 -13.21
C LYS A 426 15.26 -8.22 -12.01
N PRO A 427 15.97 -9.27 -11.59
CA PRO A 427 16.90 -9.16 -10.47
C PRO A 427 18.23 -8.52 -10.93
N GLY A 428 18.94 -7.84 -10.04
CA GLY A 428 20.32 -7.39 -10.28
C GLY A 428 20.48 -6.31 -11.33
N ILE A 429 19.55 -5.35 -11.42
CA ILE A 429 19.66 -4.21 -12.34
C ILE A 429 19.43 -2.87 -11.64
N SER A 430 19.96 -1.80 -12.22
CA SER A 430 19.64 -0.43 -11.84
C SER A 430 19.04 0.29 -13.03
N ILE A 431 17.87 0.91 -12.83
CA ILE A 431 17.14 1.66 -13.86
C ILE A 431 17.26 3.14 -13.58
N GLY A 432 17.58 3.86 -14.65
CA GLY A 432 17.66 5.32 -14.69
C GLY A 432 18.87 5.93 -14.01
N GLN A 433 19.08 7.20 -14.36
CA GLN A 433 20.23 7.97 -13.92
C GLN A 433 19.81 9.40 -13.58
N THR A 434 20.65 10.05 -12.77
CA THR A 434 20.54 11.46 -12.44
C THR A 434 21.82 12.18 -12.82
N ASP A 435 21.75 13.50 -12.96
CA ASP A 435 22.89 14.34 -13.31
C ASP A 435 24.06 14.26 -12.31
N GLU A 436 25.15 14.97 -12.60
CA GLU A 436 26.41 14.91 -11.85
C GLU A 436 26.28 15.26 -10.36
N ILE A 437 25.29 16.07 -9.97
CA ILE A 437 25.02 16.40 -8.57
C ILE A 437 23.81 15.65 -8.00
N GLY A 438 23.07 14.90 -8.83
CA GLY A 438 21.89 14.14 -8.43
C GLY A 438 20.62 14.97 -8.33
N TYR A 439 20.53 16.07 -9.07
CA TYR A 439 19.38 16.96 -9.03
C TYR A 439 18.25 16.49 -9.96
N TYR A 440 18.52 16.37 -11.25
CA TYR A 440 17.56 15.96 -12.28
C TYR A 440 17.83 14.55 -12.76
N ILE A 441 16.74 13.89 -13.16
CA ILE A 441 16.80 12.63 -13.89
C ILE A 441 17.25 12.89 -15.32
N THR A 442 18.24 12.13 -15.79
CA THR A 442 18.77 12.19 -17.16
C THR A 442 18.30 11.02 -18.02
N GLU A 443 17.96 9.88 -17.39
CA GLU A 443 17.59 8.65 -18.09
C GLU A 443 16.47 7.92 -17.36
N ASP A 444 15.56 7.30 -18.13
CA ASP A 444 14.50 6.40 -17.66
C ASP A 444 13.70 6.92 -16.47
N GLN A 445 13.16 8.15 -16.56
CA GLN A 445 12.29 8.70 -15.53
C GLN A 445 11.11 7.76 -15.25
N VAL A 446 10.89 7.46 -13.96
CA VAL A 446 9.75 6.71 -13.46
C VAL A 446 8.91 7.60 -12.56
N HIS A 447 7.69 7.92 -12.98
CA HIS A 447 6.77 8.66 -12.14
C HIS A 447 6.11 7.75 -11.09
N VAL A 448 5.63 8.31 -9.97
CA VAL A 448 4.88 7.54 -8.95
C VAL A 448 3.71 6.75 -9.56
N HIS A 449 2.97 7.33 -10.51
CA HIS A 449 1.90 6.60 -11.20
C HIS A 449 2.43 5.45 -12.08
N ASP A 450 3.63 5.57 -12.66
CA ASP A 450 4.24 4.49 -13.45
C ASP A 450 4.62 3.31 -12.55
N LEU A 451 5.16 3.59 -11.35
CA LEU A 451 5.40 2.58 -10.33
C LEU A 451 4.10 1.87 -9.93
N GLN A 452 3.05 2.61 -9.62
CA GLN A 452 1.74 2.05 -9.26
C GLN A 452 1.14 1.19 -10.39
N ALA A 453 1.21 1.67 -11.63
CA ALA A 453 0.77 0.91 -12.80
C ALA A 453 1.58 -0.39 -12.99
N THR A 454 2.88 -0.34 -12.74
CA THR A 454 3.78 -1.51 -12.82
C THR A 454 3.47 -2.55 -11.73
N ILE A 455 3.22 -2.11 -10.49
CA ILE A 455 2.82 -3.00 -9.39
C ILE A 455 1.51 -3.72 -9.73
N LEU A 456 0.49 -2.97 -10.19
CA LEU A 456 -0.79 -3.57 -10.60
C LEU A 456 -0.60 -4.53 -11.78
N HIS A 457 0.25 -4.18 -12.75
CA HIS A 457 0.56 -5.07 -13.87
C HIS A 457 1.18 -6.39 -13.39
N LEU A 458 2.15 -6.36 -12.48
CA LEU A 458 2.73 -7.57 -11.91
C LEU A 458 1.67 -8.45 -11.21
N LEU A 459 0.64 -7.85 -10.63
CA LEU A 459 -0.49 -8.54 -10.00
C LEU A 459 -1.57 -9.02 -11.01
N GLY A 460 -1.32 -8.92 -12.32
CA GLY A 460 -2.29 -9.31 -13.34
C GLY A 460 -3.41 -8.29 -13.57
N LEU A 461 -3.28 -7.06 -13.05
CA LEU A 461 -4.29 -6.02 -13.13
C LEU A 461 -3.91 -4.93 -14.15
N ASP A 462 -4.71 -4.81 -15.21
CA ASP A 462 -4.73 -3.58 -16.02
C ASP A 462 -5.27 -2.40 -15.18
N HIS A 463 -4.36 -1.48 -14.81
CA HIS A 463 -4.70 -0.31 -14.02
C HIS A 463 -5.71 0.64 -14.70
N LYS A 464 -5.85 0.58 -16.03
CA LYS A 464 -6.79 1.40 -16.79
C LYS A 464 -8.21 0.86 -16.73
N ARG A 465 -8.35 -0.45 -16.55
CA ARG A 465 -9.63 -1.15 -16.41
C ARG A 465 -10.09 -1.25 -14.96
N LEU A 466 -9.19 -0.99 -14.00
CA LEU A 466 -9.52 -0.98 -12.58
C LEU A 466 -10.27 0.33 -12.22
N THR A 467 -11.58 0.31 -12.45
CA THR A 467 -12.47 1.46 -12.26
C THR A 467 -13.59 1.18 -11.24
N PHE A 468 -14.12 2.24 -10.64
CA PHE A 468 -15.27 2.18 -9.74
C PHE A 468 -16.22 3.38 -9.97
N ARG A 469 -17.52 3.11 -10.06
CA ARG A 469 -18.55 4.13 -10.27
C ARG A 469 -18.88 4.81 -8.94
N PHE A 470 -18.59 6.10 -8.82
CA PHE A 470 -18.86 6.89 -7.62
C PHE A 470 -19.39 8.27 -8.01
N GLN A 471 -20.45 8.75 -7.32
CA GLN A 471 -21.06 10.07 -7.56
C GLN A 471 -21.33 10.39 -9.05
N GLY A 472 -21.74 9.39 -9.83
CA GLY A 472 -22.07 9.60 -11.25
C GLY A 472 -20.86 9.71 -12.19
N ARG A 473 -19.66 9.31 -11.75
CA ARG A 473 -18.45 9.19 -12.59
C ARG A 473 -17.74 7.86 -12.37
N ASP A 474 -17.13 7.31 -13.43
CA ASP A 474 -16.22 6.17 -13.32
C ASP A 474 -14.81 6.67 -12.98
N TYR A 475 -14.34 6.28 -11.80
CA TYR A 475 -13.02 6.61 -11.30
C TYR A 475 -12.07 5.47 -11.57
N ARG A 476 -11.03 5.73 -12.35
CA ARG A 476 -9.84 4.87 -12.44
C ARG A 476 -9.04 5.02 -11.15
N LEU A 477 -8.68 3.90 -10.51
CA LEU A 477 -8.10 3.95 -9.16
C LEU A 477 -6.70 4.59 -9.13
N THR A 478 -5.93 4.43 -10.21
CA THR A 478 -4.61 5.10 -10.43
C THR A 478 -4.73 6.50 -11.02
N ASP A 479 -5.90 7.13 -10.91
CA ASP A 479 -6.22 8.45 -11.48
C ASP A 479 -6.05 8.57 -13.01
N VAL A 480 -5.31 9.55 -13.54
CA VAL A 480 -5.14 9.76 -15.00
C VAL A 480 -3.76 9.39 -15.56
N GLY A 481 -2.72 9.26 -14.73
CA GLY A 481 -1.32 9.04 -15.16
C GLY A 481 -0.85 7.58 -15.26
N GLY A 482 0.44 7.34 -15.39
CA GLY A 482 1.00 5.99 -15.23
C GLY A 482 1.05 5.14 -16.50
N ASN A 483 2.23 4.61 -16.76
CA ASN A 483 2.56 3.62 -17.76
C ASN A 483 3.38 2.50 -17.11
N VAL A 484 3.22 1.28 -17.60
CA VAL A 484 3.99 0.14 -17.08
C VAL A 484 5.46 0.30 -17.47
N VAL A 485 6.36 0.25 -16.48
CA VAL A 485 7.81 0.36 -16.67
C VAL A 485 8.36 -0.96 -17.17
N GLN A 486 8.37 -1.15 -18.49
CA GLN A 486 8.78 -2.39 -19.14
C GLN A 486 10.20 -2.84 -18.78
N LYS A 487 11.11 -1.89 -18.49
CA LYS A 487 12.48 -2.17 -18.09
C LYS A 487 12.59 -2.92 -16.75
N VAL A 488 11.59 -2.82 -15.87
CA VAL A 488 11.53 -3.52 -14.58
C VAL A 488 11.13 -5.00 -14.73
N LEU A 489 10.39 -5.36 -15.78
CA LEU A 489 9.76 -6.68 -15.92
C LEU A 489 10.72 -7.74 -16.47
N ALA A 490 10.71 -8.96 -15.91
CA ALA A 490 11.56 -10.11 -16.27
C ALA A 490 11.20 -10.78 -17.59
#